data_AF-A0A3R5QTH9-F1
#
_entry.id   AF-A0A3R5QTH9-F1
#
_cell.length_a   1.000
_cell.length_b   1.000
_cell.length_c   1.000
_cell.angle_alpha   90.00
_cell.angle_beta   90.00
_cell.angle_gamma   90.00
#
_symmetry.space_group_name_H-M   'P 1'
#
loop_
_entity.id
_entity.type
_entity.pdbx_description
1 polymer ?
#
loop_
_entity_poly.entity_id
_entity_poly.type
_entity_poly.pdbx_seq_one_letter_code
_entity_poly.pdbx_strand_id
1 'polypeptide(L)'
;MKDIRISDMLNMQKALYEVHKDTWPPLEAQYGRNSILWMMEEVGECIAIIKKKGDSAIMEDENVRKAFCEEMSDVLMYFNDTLLRYGITADEISSSYIDKHEKNMGRNYVKEYEHKYEDR
;
A
#
# COMPACT_ATOMS: atom_id res chain seq x y z
N MET A 1 -2.78 20.77 -5.14
CA MET A 1 -1.77 19.70 -4.96
C MET A 1 -1.62 18.95 -6.27
N LYS A 2 -0.44 18.39 -6.52
CA LYS A 2 -0.13 17.62 -7.73
C LYS A 2 -0.43 16.14 -7.47
N ASP A 3 -1.20 15.51 -8.35
CA ASP A 3 -1.35 14.06 -8.36
C ASP A 3 0.00 13.40 -8.73
N ILE A 4 0.38 12.34 -8.02
CA ILE A 4 1.73 11.76 -8.11
C ILE A 4 1.68 10.36 -8.70
N ARG A 5 2.72 10.01 -9.45
CA ARG A 5 2.89 8.67 -10.03
C ARG A 5 3.62 7.77 -9.03
N ILE A 6 3.54 6.45 -9.25
CA ILE A 6 4.32 5.47 -8.47
C ILE A 6 5.82 5.80 -8.52
N SER A 7 6.34 6.21 -9.67
CA SER A 7 7.75 6.63 -9.79
C SER A 7 8.09 7.85 -8.94
N ASP A 8 7.16 8.80 -8.77
CA ASP A 8 7.35 9.94 -7.87
C ASP A 8 7.41 9.45 -6.42
N MET A 9 6.52 8.54 -6.02
CA MET A 9 6.50 7.95 -4.67
C MET A 9 7.80 7.19 -4.35
N LEU A 10 8.29 6.36 -5.27
CA LEU A 10 9.56 5.65 -5.11
C LEU A 10 10.74 6.61 -4.98
N ASN A 11 10.75 7.72 -5.73
CA ASN A 11 11.80 8.74 -5.62
C ASN A 11 11.74 9.50 -4.29
N MET A 12 10.53 9.79 -3.79
CA MET A 12 10.33 10.39 -2.47
C MET A 12 10.86 9.47 -1.35
N GLN A 13 10.59 8.16 -1.42
CA GLN A 13 11.11 7.20 -0.44
C GLN A 13 12.64 7.04 -0.50
N LYS A 14 13.23 7.07 -1.70
CA LYS A 14 14.70 7.11 -1.82
C LYS A 14 15.28 8.37 -1.18
N ALA A 15 14.67 9.53 -1.42
CA ALA A 15 15.11 10.78 -0.82
C ALA A 15 15.00 10.76 0.71
N LEU A 16 13.91 10.20 1.25
CA LEU A 16 13.72 10.03 2.69
C LEU A 16 14.76 9.06 3.28
N TYR A 17 15.02 7.94 2.61
CA TYR A 17 16.05 7.00 3.02
C TYR A 17 17.43 7.65 3.08
N GLU A 18 17.81 8.45 2.08
CA GLU A 18 19.12 9.13 2.07
C GLU A 18 19.35 10.04 3.28
N VAL A 19 18.28 10.64 3.83
CA VAL A 19 18.34 11.45 5.06
C VAL A 19 18.59 10.59 6.30
N HIS A 20 18.12 9.33 6.30
CA HIS A 20 18.12 8.46 7.48
C HIS A 20 19.03 7.23 7.37
N LYS A 21 19.78 7.07 6.28
CA LYS A 21 20.58 5.87 5.95
C LYS A 21 21.60 5.45 7.01
N ASP A 22 22.04 6.38 7.86
CA ASP A 22 22.98 6.08 8.95
C ASP A 22 22.28 5.36 10.13
N THR A 23 20.95 5.42 10.19
CA THR A 23 20.12 4.85 11.27
C THR A 23 19.15 3.79 10.79
N TRP A 24 18.75 3.81 9.52
CA TRP A 24 17.77 2.89 8.96
C TRP A 24 18.45 1.65 8.35
N PRO A 25 17.77 0.48 8.32
CA PRO A 25 18.28 -0.67 7.61
C PRO A 25 18.44 -0.38 6.12
N PRO A 26 19.50 -0.91 5.47
CA PRO A 26 19.80 -0.58 4.10
C PRO A 26 18.71 -1.05 3.14
N LEU A 27 18.69 -0.45 1.94
CA LEU A 27 17.76 -0.81 0.85
C LEU A 27 18.16 -2.14 0.18
N GLU A 28 18.09 -3.23 0.96
CA GLU A 28 18.42 -4.58 0.52
C GLU A 28 17.27 -5.55 0.78
N ALA A 29 17.18 -6.60 -0.06
CA ALA A 29 16.06 -7.55 -0.04
C ALA A 29 15.87 -8.24 1.32
N GLN A 30 16.95 -8.48 2.09
CA GLN A 30 16.88 -9.12 3.41
C GLN A 30 16.07 -8.31 4.43
N TYR A 31 15.93 -6.99 4.24
CA TYR A 31 15.15 -6.10 5.10
C TYR A 31 13.73 -5.84 4.58
N GLY A 32 13.40 -6.25 3.35
CA GLY A 32 12.08 -6.00 2.74
C GLY A 32 10.92 -6.61 3.54
N ARG A 33 11.14 -7.77 4.18
CA ARG A 33 10.14 -8.39 5.05
C ARG A 33 9.73 -7.52 6.24
N ASN A 34 10.66 -6.70 6.76
CA ASN A 34 10.36 -5.83 7.90
C ASN A 34 9.44 -4.69 7.47
N SER A 35 9.63 -4.14 6.26
CA SER A 35 8.72 -3.15 5.68
C SER A 35 7.30 -3.68 5.55
N ILE A 36 7.12 -4.97 5.21
CA ILE A 36 5.78 -5.60 5.20
C ILE A 36 5.19 -5.66 6.62
N LEU A 37 6.00 -6.00 7.63
CA LEU A 37 5.53 -6.04 9.02
C LEU A 37 5.10 -4.65 9.50
N TRP A 38 5.90 -3.62 9.24
CA TRP A 38 5.55 -2.23 9.56
C TRP A 38 4.31 -1.76 8.80
N MET A 39 4.18 -2.10 7.52
CA MET A 39 2.95 -1.83 6.75
C MET A 39 1.70 -2.41 7.43
N MET A 40 1.81 -3.60 8.05
CA MET A 40 0.68 -4.19 8.78
C MET A 40 0.35 -3.45 10.08
N GLU A 41 1.34 -2.82 10.72
CA GLU A 41 1.12 -1.93 11.88
C GLU A 41 0.33 -0.70 11.44
N GLU A 42 0.66 -0.09 10.30
CA GLU A 42 -0.08 1.08 9.76
C GLU A 42 -1.51 0.73 9.32
N VAL A 43 -1.71 -0.46 8.74
CA VAL A 43 -3.07 -0.98 8.51
C VAL A 43 -3.82 -1.12 9.84
N GLY A 44 -3.14 -1.48 10.92
CA GLY A 44 -3.67 -1.53 12.28
C GLY A 44 -4.16 -0.16 12.77
N GLU A 45 -3.45 0.92 12.46
CA GLU A 45 -3.86 2.29 12.80
C GLU A 45 -5.07 2.75 11.98
N CYS A 46 -5.12 2.43 10.68
CA CYS A 46 -6.35 2.60 9.87
C CYS A 46 -7.55 1.89 10.52
N ILE A 47 -7.37 0.63 10.93
CA ILE A 47 -8.40 -0.17 11.61
C ILE A 47 -8.79 0.48 12.95
N ALA A 48 -7.83 1.03 13.69
CA ALA A 48 -8.09 1.70 14.96
C ALA A 48 -9.00 2.92 14.76
N ILE A 49 -8.77 3.73 13.71
CA ILE A 49 -9.64 4.86 13.36
C ILE A 49 -11.05 4.36 13.02
N ILE A 50 -11.17 3.36 12.15
CA ILE A 50 -12.48 2.76 11.79
C ILE A 50 -13.22 2.28 13.04
N LYS A 51 -12.55 1.56 13.93
CA LYS A 51 -13.17 1.01 15.15
C LYS A 51 -13.54 2.08 16.18
N LYS A 52 -12.72 3.13 16.33
CA LYS A 52 -12.90 4.15 17.38
C LYS A 52 -13.81 5.30 16.94
N LYS A 53 -13.85 5.62 15.65
CA LYS A 53 -14.56 6.78 15.10
C LYS A 53 -15.74 6.40 14.21
N GLY A 54 -15.67 5.25 13.54
CA GLY A 54 -16.68 4.79 12.61
C GLY A 54 -16.61 5.49 11.24
N ASP A 55 -17.25 4.86 10.25
CA ASP A 55 -17.18 5.28 8.85
C ASP A 55 -17.77 6.68 8.63
N SER A 56 -18.88 7.01 9.30
CA SER A 56 -19.50 8.35 9.20
C SER A 56 -18.54 9.47 9.60
N ALA A 57 -17.78 9.30 10.68
CA ALA A 57 -16.81 10.30 11.11
C ALA A 57 -15.67 10.47 10.10
N ILE A 58 -15.18 9.38 9.49
CA ILE A 58 -14.18 9.45 8.40
C ILE A 58 -14.72 10.25 7.20
N MET A 59 -16.04 10.17 6.96
CA MET A 59 -16.67 10.86 5.84
C MET A 59 -17.00 12.31 6.12
N GLU A 60 -17.36 12.65 7.36
CA GLU A 60 -17.99 13.93 7.72
C GLU A 60 -17.10 14.85 8.59
N ASP A 61 -16.16 14.29 9.35
CA ASP A 61 -15.22 15.06 10.19
C ASP A 61 -13.87 15.21 9.46
N GLU A 62 -13.50 16.45 9.14
CA GLU A 62 -12.27 16.77 8.42
C GLU A 62 -11.01 16.30 9.14
N ASN A 63 -10.97 16.36 10.48
CA ASN A 63 -9.81 15.92 11.25
C ASN A 63 -9.69 14.40 11.25
N VAL A 64 -10.82 13.69 11.37
CA VAL A 64 -10.83 12.22 11.29
C VAL A 64 -10.46 11.76 9.88
N ARG A 65 -10.98 12.43 8.85
CA ARG A 65 -10.60 12.17 7.44
C ARG A 65 -9.11 12.36 7.23
N LYS A 66 -8.55 13.47 7.72
CA LYS A 66 -7.12 13.77 7.58
C LYS A 66 -6.27 12.69 8.26
N ALA A 67 -6.57 12.34 9.50
CA ALA A 67 -5.87 11.28 10.22
C ALA A 67 -5.97 9.95 9.46
N PHE A 68 -7.16 9.59 8.97
CA PHE A 68 -7.32 8.36 8.18
C PHE A 68 -6.50 8.36 6.89
N CYS A 69 -6.44 9.48 6.17
CA CYS A 69 -5.60 9.61 4.98
C CYS A 69 -4.10 9.55 5.29
N GLU A 70 -3.68 10.00 6.48
CA GLU A 70 -2.30 9.93 6.97
C GLU A 70 -1.88 8.47 7.16
N GLU A 71 -2.64 7.69 7.94
CA GLU A 71 -2.36 6.25 8.14
C GLU A 71 -2.39 5.47 6.81
N MET A 72 -3.34 5.79 5.92
CA MET A 72 -3.39 5.19 4.58
C MET A 72 -2.18 5.57 3.71
N SER A 73 -1.59 6.75 3.94
CA SER A 73 -0.36 7.17 3.27
C SER A 73 0.84 6.43 3.83
N ASP A 74 0.89 6.16 5.13
CA ASP A 74 1.96 5.37 5.75
C ASP A 74 1.96 3.92 5.24
N VAL A 75 0.79 3.32 5.02
CA VAL A 75 0.66 2.04 4.30
C VAL A 75 1.32 2.09 2.92
N LEU A 76 1.06 3.16 2.14
CA LEU A 76 1.69 3.33 0.83
C LEU A 76 3.20 3.56 0.93
N MET A 77 3.67 4.26 1.96
CA MET A 77 5.10 4.48 2.20
C MET A 77 5.82 3.15 2.45
N TYR A 78 5.31 2.31 3.35
CA TYR A 78 5.93 1.01 3.61
C TYR A 78 5.78 0.01 2.46
N PHE A 79 4.69 0.10 1.68
CA PHE A 79 4.57 -0.66 0.43
C PHE A 79 5.68 -0.27 -0.55
N ASN A 80 5.90 1.03 -0.77
CA ASN A 80 6.97 1.51 -1.66
C ASN A 80 8.37 1.14 -1.14
N ASP A 81 8.59 1.20 0.17
CA ASP A 81 9.82 0.74 0.81
C ASP A 81 10.09 -0.75 0.58
N THR A 82 9.03 -1.55 0.54
CA THR A 82 9.09 -2.97 0.18
C THR A 82 9.51 -3.13 -1.28
N LEU A 83 8.89 -2.38 -2.20
CA LEU A 83 9.26 -2.40 -3.63
C LEU A 83 10.74 -2.05 -3.82
N LEU A 84 11.21 -0.98 -3.18
CA LEU A 84 12.60 -0.52 -3.27
C LEU A 84 13.59 -1.58 -2.77
N ARG A 85 13.30 -2.23 -1.64
CA ARG A 85 14.18 -3.27 -1.07
C ARG A 85 14.26 -4.53 -1.93
N TYR A 86 13.20 -4.84 -2.67
CA TYR A 86 13.21 -5.94 -3.65
C TYR A 86 13.64 -5.52 -5.05
N GLY A 87 14.02 -4.26 -5.25
CA GLY A 87 14.42 -3.74 -6.56
C GLY A 87 13.30 -3.68 -7.60
N ILE A 88 12.04 -3.71 -7.16
CA ILE A 88 10.87 -3.64 -8.05
C ILE A 88 10.73 -2.22 -8.58
N THR A 89 10.70 -2.09 -9.90
CA THR A 89 10.58 -0.80 -10.58
C THR A 89 9.15 -0.31 -10.66
N ALA A 90 8.97 1.00 -10.91
CA ALA A 90 7.66 1.58 -11.16
C ALA A 90 6.97 0.93 -12.37
N ASP A 91 7.73 0.56 -13.41
CA ASP A 91 7.19 -0.06 -14.61
C ASP A 91 6.68 -1.47 -14.32
N GLU A 92 7.46 -2.31 -13.61
CA GLU A 92 7.05 -3.68 -13.25
C GLU A 92 5.74 -3.70 -12.45
N ILE A 93 5.63 -2.86 -11.41
CA ILE A 93 4.41 -2.82 -10.59
C ILE A 93 3.23 -2.21 -11.35
N SER A 94 3.46 -1.21 -12.19
CA SER A 94 2.41 -0.60 -13.02
C SER A 94 1.87 -1.59 -14.03
N SER A 95 2.74 -2.31 -14.75
CA SER A 95 2.34 -3.37 -15.68
C SER A 95 1.56 -4.47 -14.97
N SER A 96 2.05 -4.94 -13.82
CA SER A 96 1.33 -5.95 -13.02
C SER A 96 -0.07 -5.49 -12.60
N TYR A 97 -0.22 -4.22 -12.21
CA TYR A 97 -1.52 -3.64 -11.86
C TYR A 97 -2.46 -3.57 -13.07
N ILE A 98 -1.96 -3.09 -14.21
CA ILE A 98 -2.74 -2.95 -15.46
C ILE A 98 -3.20 -4.33 -15.94
N ASP A 99 -2.29 -5.30 -16.07
CA ASP A 99 -2.60 -6.67 -16.49
C ASP A 99 -3.64 -7.31 -15.56
N LYS A 100 -3.51 -7.09 -14.25
CA LYS A 100 -4.46 -7.57 -13.25
C LYS A 100 -5.83 -6.91 -13.41
N HIS A 101 -5.87 -5.61 -13.69
CA HIS A 101 -7.10 -4.87 -13.92
C HIS A 101 -7.82 -5.35 -15.17
N GLU A 102 -7.12 -5.49 -16.31
CA GLU A 102 -7.69 -6.01 -17.56
C GLU A 102 -8.24 -7.42 -17.39
N LYS A 103 -7.49 -8.30 -16.72
CA LYS A 103 -7.96 -9.65 -16.37
C LYS A 103 -9.23 -9.61 -15.53
N ASN A 104 -9.31 -8.72 -14.55
CA ASN A 104 -10.47 -8.57 -13.66
C ASN A 104 -11.69 -8.01 -14.39
N MET A 105 -11.52 -7.11 -15.36
CA MET A 105 -12.62 -6.58 -16.18
C MET A 105 -13.30 -7.66 -17.04
N GLY A 106 -12.54 -8.66 -17.48
CA GLY A 106 -13.08 -9.83 -18.19
C GLY A 106 -13.62 -10.93 -17.27
N ARG A 107 -13.58 -10.74 -15.94
CA ARG A 107 -13.85 -11.81 -14.97
C ARG A 107 -15.33 -11.88 -14.61
N ASN A 108 -15.92 -13.07 -14.73
CA ASN A 108 -17.26 -13.33 -14.18
C ASN A 108 -17.13 -13.86 -12.75
N TYR A 109 -17.18 -12.95 -11.78
CA TYR A 109 -17.03 -13.29 -10.36
C TYR A 109 -18.11 -14.27 -9.88
N VAL A 110 -19.35 -14.16 -10.35
CA VAL A 110 -20.46 -15.04 -9.93
C VAL A 110 -20.17 -16.50 -10.28
N LYS A 111 -19.79 -16.77 -11.53
CA LYS A 111 -19.45 -18.14 -11.97
C LYS A 111 -18.26 -18.73 -11.24
N GLU A 112 -17.24 -17.93 -10.96
CA GLU A 112 -16.09 -18.43 -10.21
C GLU A 112 -16.40 -18.71 -8.73
N TYR A 113 -17.33 -17.96 -8.12
CA TYR A 113 -17.79 -18.24 -6.76
C TYR A 113 -18.60 -19.55 -6.68
N GLU A 114 -19.37 -19.87 -7.72
CA GLU A 114 -20.15 -21.12 -7.82
C GLU A 114 -19.20 -22.35 -7.88
N HIS A 115 -18.16 -22.31 -8.70
CA HIS A 115 -17.19 -23.41 -8.80
C HIS A 115 -16.19 -23.48 -7.62
N LYS A 116 -16.12 -22.46 -6.76
CA LYS A 116 -15.15 -22.40 -5.64
C LYS A 116 -15.38 -23.46 -4.56
N TYR A 117 -16.56 -24.08 -4.56
CA TYR A 117 -16.95 -25.11 -3.59
C TYR A 117 -17.22 -26.48 -4.22
N GLU A 118 -17.01 -26.64 -5.54
CA GLU A 118 -17.25 -27.92 -6.23
C GLU A 118 -16.10 -28.93 -6.05
N ASP A 119 -14.90 -28.46 -5.67
CA ASP A 119 -13.72 -29.30 -5.37
C ASP A 119 -13.45 -29.44 -3.85
N ARG A 120 -14.49 -29.48 -2.99
CA ARG A 120 -14.34 -29.80 -1.55
C ARG A 120 -15.11 -31.04 -1.14
#